data_AF-A0A1N7KVF0-F1
#
_entry.id   AF-A0A1N7KVF0-F1
#
_cell.length_a   1.000
_cell.length_b   1.000
_cell.length_c   1.000
_cell.angle_alpha   90.00
_cell.angle_beta   90.00
_cell.angle_gamma   90.00
#
_symmetry.space_group_name_H-M   'P 1'
#
loop_
_entity.id
_entity.type
_entity.pdbx_description
1 polymer ?
#
loop_
_entity_poly.entity_id
_entity_poly.type
_entity_poly.pdbx_seq_one_letter_code
_entity_poly.pdbx_strand_id
1 'polypeptide(L)'
;MDSVQAVTKLAIKLAVGGVVLLLAGCGMGMDDGSKYGSRTFNSNGEQIYYTGRSQSGAAISYQGGTMHTQMHSTSCASCHGDDRQGQRLYPQFWVVAPPLTRHTLIEGGDDGHGDHQRYDKRSLKAAIRQGLEPGGEILNTAMPRWQISDEDMDDLISFLISDSH
;
A
#
# COMPACT_ATOMS: atom_id res chain seq x y z
N MET A 1 -7.73 31.22 -86.62
CA MET A 1 -6.71 30.47 -85.86
C MET A 1 -6.61 31.13 -84.47
N ASP A 2 -7.72 31.31 -83.76
CA ASP A 2 -8.39 30.32 -82.89
C ASP A 2 -7.44 29.85 -81.77
N SER A 3 -7.56 30.35 -80.53
CA SER A 3 -8.63 30.11 -79.53
C SER A 3 -8.33 28.93 -78.59
N VAL A 4 -8.27 29.27 -77.30
CA VAL A 4 -8.78 28.51 -76.13
C VAL A 4 -7.81 27.58 -75.37
N GLN A 5 -7.39 28.11 -74.20
CA GLN A 5 -7.43 27.57 -72.83
C GLN A 5 -7.33 26.05 -72.56
N ALA A 6 -6.46 25.68 -71.62
CA ALA A 6 -6.85 24.99 -70.37
C ALA A 6 -5.67 24.91 -69.37
N VAL A 7 -5.63 25.77 -68.34
CA VAL A 7 -5.90 25.51 -66.90
C VAL A 7 -5.07 24.43 -66.18
N THR A 8 -4.62 24.81 -64.97
CA THR A 8 -4.33 24.01 -63.77
C THR A 8 -3.09 23.09 -63.73
N LYS A 9 -2.11 23.46 -62.90
CA LYS A 9 -1.85 22.75 -61.63
C LYS A 9 -0.97 23.57 -60.69
N LEU A 10 -1.65 24.02 -59.64
CA LEU A 10 -1.16 24.61 -58.39
C LEU A 10 -0.22 23.62 -57.68
N ALA A 11 1.01 24.01 -57.36
CA ALA A 11 1.89 23.27 -56.46
C ALA A 11 2.33 24.20 -55.32
N ILE A 12 1.57 24.10 -54.23
CA ILE A 12 1.77 24.73 -52.93
C ILE A 12 3.14 24.32 -52.40
N LYS A 13 4.03 25.30 -52.16
CA LYS A 13 5.30 25.07 -51.46
C LYS A 13 4.98 24.75 -50.00
N LEU A 14 5.33 23.54 -49.56
CA LEU A 14 5.18 23.05 -48.19
C LEU A 14 5.88 24.01 -47.21
N ALA A 15 5.10 24.56 -46.29
CA ALA A 15 5.59 25.15 -45.06
C ALA A 15 6.02 24.00 -44.13
N VAL A 16 7.34 23.81 -43.98
CA VAL A 16 7.90 22.99 -42.90
C VAL A 16 8.02 23.90 -41.68
N GLY A 17 6.90 24.06 -40.97
CA GLY A 17 6.86 24.64 -39.63
C GLY A 17 6.53 23.51 -38.66
N GLY A 18 7.56 22.93 -38.05
CA GLY A 18 7.43 21.85 -37.08
C GLY A 18 6.59 22.29 -35.89
N VAL A 19 5.40 21.72 -35.77
CA VAL A 19 4.59 21.79 -34.54
C VAL A 19 5.32 20.94 -33.50
N VAL A 20 6.02 21.60 -32.58
CA VAL A 20 6.54 20.98 -31.37
C VAL A 20 5.35 20.58 -30.51
N LEU A 21 5.02 19.29 -30.53
CA LEU A 21 4.00 18.70 -29.68
C LEU A 21 4.53 18.64 -28.24
N LEU A 22 4.32 19.72 -27.47
CA LEU A 22 4.54 19.73 -26.03
C LEU A 22 3.44 18.87 -25.38
N LEU A 23 3.70 17.56 -25.26
CA LEU A 23 2.95 16.69 -24.36
C LEU A 23 3.31 17.09 -22.92
N ALA A 24 2.61 18.10 -22.40
CA ALA A 24 2.47 18.30 -20.97
C ALA A 24 1.65 17.12 -20.43
N GLY A 25 2.32 15.99 -20.24
CA GLY A 25 1.78 14.84 -19.52
C GLY A 25 1.67 15.20 -18.05
N CYS A 26 0.54 15.76 -17.64
CA CYS A 26 0.12 15.64 -16.25
C CYS A 26 0.06 14.14 -15.96
N GLY A 27 0.93 13.68 -15.05
CA GLY A 27 0.94 12.30 -14.60
C GLY A 27 -0.47 11.95 -14.12
N MET A 28 -1.18 11.14 -14.91
CA MET A 28 -2.38 10.47 -14.44
C MET A 28 -1.90 9.48 -13.41
N GLY A 29 -1.88 9.91 -12.14
CA GLY A 29 -1.82 8.99 -11.01
C GLY A 29 -2.94 8.00 -11.23
N MET A 30 -2.58 6.74 -11.44
CA MET A 30 -3.55 5.66 -11.43
C MET A 30 -4.13 5.65 -10.02
N ASP A 31 -5.31 6.24 -9.88
CA ASP A 31 -6.16 6.07 -8.70
C ASP A 31 -6.49 4.58 -8.61
N ASP A 32 -5.60 3.83 -7.96
CA ASP A 32 -5.98 2.59 -7.28
C ASP A 32 -7.17 2.99 -6.41
N GLY A 33 -8.35 2.48 -6.76
CA GLY A 33 -9.61 2.66 -6.04
C GLY A 33 -9.58 2.02 -4.67
N SER A 34 -8.50 2.23 -3.92
CA SER A 34 -8.34 1.84 -2.54
C SER A 34 -9.50 2.43 -1.77
N LYS A 35 -10.08 1.64 -0.88
CA LYS A 35 -11.12 2.03 0.08
C LYS A 35 -10.81 3.35 0.82
N TYR A 36 -9.55 3.78 0.82
CA TYR A 36 -9.03 4.93 1.55
C TYR A 36 -8.55 6.08 0.64
N GLY A 37 -8.82 6.06 -0.68
CA GLY A 37 -8.33 7.09 -1.61
C GLY A 37 -8.74 8.54 -1.28
N SER A 38 -9.83 8.72 -0.54
CA SER A 38 -10.31 10.03 -0.06
C SER A 38 -10.01 10.31 1.42
N ARG A 39 -9.38 9.38 2.15
CA ARG A 39 -9.10 9.52 3.58
C ARG A 39 -7.88 10.41 3.80
N THR A 40 -7.96 11.33 4.75
CA THR A 40 -6.79 12.04 5.26
C THR A 40 -6.19 11.28 6.43
N PHE A 41 -4.86 11.18 6.46
CA PHE A 41 -4.11 10.50 7.51
C PHE A 41 -3.38 11.51 8.39
N ASN A 42 -3.35 11.27 9.70
CA ASN A 42 -2.72 12.15 10.68
C ASN A 42 -1.20 11.93 10.78
N SER A 43 -0.70 10.81 10.25
CA SER A 43 0.72 10.47 10.22
C SER A 43 1.04 9.54 9.05
N ASN A 44 2.33 9.44 8.69
CA ASN A 44 2.82 8.46 7.73
C ASN A 44 2.49 7.02 8.17
N GLY A 45 2.64 6.71 9.45
CA GLY A 45 2.31 5.40 10.01
C GLY A 45 0.83 5.01 9.84
N GLU A 46 -0.08 5.97 10.03
CA GLU A 46 -1.51 5.76 9.78
C GLU A 46 -1.77 5.50 8.28
N GLN A 47 -1.16 6.28 7.40
CA GLN A 47 -1.28 6.08 5.95
C GLN A 47 -0.79 4.70 5.52
N ILE A 48 0.37 4.28 6.02
CA ILE A 48 0.95 2.96 5.75
C ILE A 48 -0.01 1.85 6.23
N TYR A 49 -0.57 1.98 7.44
CA TYR A 49 -1.50 1.00 7.98
C TYR A 49 -2.70 0.76 7.07
N TYR A 50 -3.32 1.83 6.59
CA TYR A 50 -4.54 1.73 5.78
C TYR A 50 -4.28 1.44 4.31
N THR A 51 -3.17 1.92 3.75
CA THR A 51 -2.96 1.88 2.29
C THR A 51 -1.81 0.99 1.84
N GLY A 52 -0.88 0.62 2.75
CA GLY A 52 0.36 -0.03 2.37
C GLY A 52 1.30 0.89 1.58
N ARG A 53 1.13 2.21 1.68
CA ARG A 53 1.92 3.22 0.97
C ARG A 53 2.55 4.20 1.96
N SER A 54 3.77 4.66 1.68
CA SER A 54 4.40 5.73 2.46
C SER A 54 3.78 7.10 2.13
N GLN A 55 4.15 8.12 2.91
CA GLN A 55 3.72 9.52 2.75
C GLN A 55 3.96 10.06 1.33
N SER A 56 5.03 9.62 0.66
CA SER A 56 5.31 9.99 -0.74
C SER A 56 4.28 9.44 -1.74
N GLY A 57 3.37 8.59 -1.26
CA GLY A 57 2.45 7.83 -2.08
C GLY A 57 3.11 6.63 -2.74
N ALA A 58 4.35 6.25 -2.43
CA ALA A 58 4.98 5.04 -2.96
C ALA A 58 4.40 3.79 -2.29
N ALA A 59 4.05 2.77 -3.07
CA ALA A 59 3.63 1.48 -2.54
C ALA A 59 4.82 0.75 -1.88
N ILE A 60 4.59 0.19 -0.69
CA ILE A 60 5.60 -0.60 0.01
C ILE A 60 5.48 -2.04 -0.48
N SER A 61 6.58 -2.61 -0.98
CA SER A 61 6.60 -3.99 -1.45
C SER A 61 6.59 -4.99 -0.29
N TYR A 62 6.14 -6.20 -0.56
CA TYR A 62 6.13 -7.29 0.40
C TYR A 62 6.32 -8.65 -0.29
N GLN A 63 6.61 -9.68 0.49
CA GLN A 63 6.72 -11.07 0.04
C GLN A 63 5.75 -11.96 0.80
N GLY A 64 5.27 -13.02 0.15
CA GLY A 64 4.32 -13.95 0.74
C GLY A 64 2.91 -13.37 0.85
N GLY A 65 2.18 -13.79 1.88
CA GLY A 65 0.76 -13.52 2.03
C GLY A 65 -0.11 -14.58 1.35
N THR A 66 -1.41 -14.31 1.31
CA THR A 66 -2.39 -15.17 0.65
C THR A 66 -2.32 -15.03 -0.88
N MET A 67 -3.02 -15.89 -1.61
CA MET A 67 -3.20 -15.70 -3.05
C MET A 67 -3.89 -14.36 -3.37
N HIS A 68 -4.85 -13.95 -2.53
CA HIS A 68 -5.57 -12.69 -2.70
C HIS A 68 -4.65 -11.47 -2.58
N THR A 69 -3.75 -11.46 -1.59
CA THR A 69 -2.78 -10.37 -1.39
C THR A 69 -1.67 -10.33 -2.44
N GLN A 70 -1.49 -11.40 -3.22
CA GLN A 70 -0.56 -11.43 -4.34
C GLN A 70 -1.21 -10.94 -5.64
N MET A 71 -2.52 -11.15 -5.80
CA MET A 71 -3.29 -10.70 -6.96
C MET A 71 -3.77 -9.25 -6.82
N HIS A 72 -3.92 -8.77 -5.60
CA HIS A 72 -4.39 -7.41 -5.29
C HIS A 72 -3.41 -6.72 -4.33
N SER A 73 -3.35 -5.38 -4.43
CA SER A 73 -2.70 -4.58 -3.39
C SER A 73 -3.37 -4.85 -2.04
N THR A 74 -2.57 -4.99 -0.98
CA THR A 74 -3.08 -5.15 0.38
C THR A 74 -2.47 -4.09 1.30
N SER A 75 -3.11 -3.86 2.44
CA SER A 75 -2.58 -3.09 3.56
C SER A 75 -2.73 -3.87 4.86
N CYS A 76 -2.21 -3.31 5.96
CA CYS A 76 -2.39 -3.89 7.29
C CYS A 76 -3.89 -3.97 7.64
N ALA A 77 -4.63 -2.89 7.37
CA ALA A 77 -6.05 -2.78 7.63
C ALA A 77 -6.90 -3.83 6.88
N SER A 78 -6.46 -4.31 5.72
CA SER A 78 -7.19 -5.35 4.96
C SER A 78 -7.38 -6.64 5.76
N CYS A 79 -6.44 -6.99 6.64
CA CYS A 79 -6.53 -8.17 7.49
C CYS A 79 -6.82 -7.81 8.95
N HIS A 80 -6.24 -6.73 9.47
CA HIS A 80 -6.36 -6.36 10.89
C HIS A 80 -7.53 -5.42 11.21
N GLY A 81 -8.29 -5.01 10.20
CA GLY A 81 -9.50 -4.19 10.37
C GLY A 81 -9.21 -2.69 10.49
N ASP A 82 -10.25 -1.87 10.36
CA ASP A 82 -10.11 -0.42 10.52
C ASP A 82 -9.89 -0.01 11.99
N ASP A 83 -10.45 -0.80 12.90
CA ASP A 83 -10.43 -0.67 14.35
C ASP A 83 -9.23 -1.38 15.01
N ARG A 84 -8.37 -2.02 14.19
CA ARG A 84 -7.20 -2.81 14.64
C ARG A 84 -7.57 -4.01 15.51
N GLN A 85 -8.82 -4.48 15.50
CA GLN A 85 -9.25 -5.61 16.33
C GLN A 85 -8.99 -6.97 15.69
N GLY A 86 -8.54 -7.00 14.44
CA GLY A 86 -8.39 -8.24 13.71
C GLY A 86 -9.71 -8.76 13.17
N GLN A 87 -9.64 -9.64 12.18
CA GLN A 87 -10.82 -10.28 11.58
C GLN A 87 -10.44 -11.59 10.92
N ARG A 88 -11.46 -12.39 10.61
CA ARG A 88 -11.32 -13.60 9.80
C ARG A 88 -10.99 -13.20 8.37
N LEU A 89 -9.98 -13.83 7.79
CA LEU A 89 -9.59 -13.56 6.41
C LEU A 89 -10.62 -14.13 5.44
N TYR A 90 -10.88 -13.42 4.35
CA TYR A 90 -11.67 -13.92 3.22
C TYR A 90 -10.75 -14.17 2.01
N PRO A 91 -10.90 -15.28 1.27
CA PRO A 91 -11.86 -16.38 1.45
C PRO A 91 -11.43 -17.40 2.52
N GLN A 92 -10.26 -17.22 3.13
CA GLN A 92 -9.63 -18.19 4.04
C GLN A 92 -10.16 -18.06 5.47
N PHE A 93 -11.46 -18.33 5.66
CA PHE A 93 -12.20 -18.05 6.90
C PHE A 93 -11.73 -18.81 8.15
N TRP A 94 -10.82 -19.76 8.01
CA TRP A 94 -10.15 -20.47 9.10
C TRP A 94 -8.88 -19.78 9.61
N VAL A 95 -8.41 -18.71 8.94
CA VAL A 95 -7.31 -17.86 9.44
C VAL A 95 -7.89 -16.58 10.02
N VAL A 96 -7.43 -16.22 11.22
CA VAL A 96 -7.80 -14.99 11.93
C VAL A 96 -6.56 -14.13 12.06
N ALA A 97 -6.64 -12.88 11.62
CA ALA A 97 -5.62 -11.89 11.94
C ALA A 97 -5.83 -11.40 13.38
N PRO A 98 -4.80 -11.38 14.23
CA PRO A 98 -4.92 -10.93 15.61
C PRO A 98 -5.13 -9.41 15.71
N PRO A 99 -5.61 -8.90 16.85
CA PRO A 99 -5.69 -7.48 17.13
C PRO A 99 -4.31 -6.80 17.20
N LEU A 100 -4.18 -5.63 16.57
CA LEU A 100 -2.99 -4.76 16.60
C LEU A 100 -3.21 -3.51 17.46
N THR A 101 -3.77 -3.71 18.65
CA THR A 101 -3.98 -2.62 19.62
C THR A 101 -2.74 -2.47 20.51
N ARG A 102 -2.55 -1.28 21.08
CA ARG A 102 -1.49 -1.05 22.06
C ARG A 102 -1.56 -2.07 23.22
N HIS A 103 -2.77 -2.37 23.68
CA HIS A 103 -3.01 -3.30 24.77
C HIS A 103 -2.51 -4.72 24.43
N THR A 104 -2.84 -5.22 23.25
CA THR A 104 -2.47 -6.58 22.82
C THR A 104 -0.98 -6.67 22.47
N LEU A 105 -0.41 -5.65 21.84
CA LEU A 105 1.01 -5.64 21.46
C LEU A 105 1.94 -5.42 22.67
N ILE A 106 1.68 -4.38 23.45
CA ILE A 106 2.63 -3.87 24.43
C ILE A 106 2.21 -4.17 25.86
N GLU A 107 0.95 -4.46 26.17
CA GLU A 107 0.52 -4.65 27.58
C GLU A 107 0.36 -6.13 27.96
N GLY A 108 0.44 -7.05 26.99
CA GLY A 108 0.34 -8.48 27.23
C GLY A 108 -1.10 -8.92 27.52
N GLY A 109 -2.07 -8.36 26.79
CA GLY A 109 -3.45 -8.83 26.85
C GLY A 109 -3.56 -10.27 26.35
N ASP A 110 -4.34 -11.09 27.06
CA ASP A 110 -4.76 -12.42 26.61
C ASP A 110 -5.75 -12.23 25.45
N ASP A 111 -5.26 -12.29 24.21
CA ASP A 111 -6.05 -12.13 22.99
C ASP A 111 -6.70 -13.46 22.53
N GLY A 112 -6.66 -14.49 23.38
CA GLY A 112 -7.23 -15.80 23.10
C GLY A 112 -6.40 -16.65 22.13
N HIS A 113 -5.22 -16.18 21.70
CA HIS A 113 -4.34 -16.90 20.77
C HIS A 113 -3.05 -17.48 21.39
N GLY A 114 -2.92 -17.44 22.73
CA GLY A 114 -1.80 -18.04 23.48
C GLY A 114 -0.97 -16.99 24.21
N ASP A 115 -0.09 -17.43 25.11
CA ASP A 115 0.80 -16.56 25.89
C ASP A 115 1.92 -16.01 25.01
N HIS A 116 1.57 -15.08 24.11
CA HIS A 116 2.55 -14.38 23.28
C HIS A 116 3.32 -13.41 24.16
N GLN A 117 4.64 -13.55 24.19
CA GLN A 117 5.51 -12.60 24.87
C GLN A 117 5.24 -11.18 24.35
N ARG A 118 5.23 -10.23 25.28
CA ARG A 118 5.03 -8.80 25.01
C ARG A 118 5.96 -8.32 23.89
N TYR A 119 5.41 -7.58 22.94
CA TYR A 119 6.21 -6.96 21.91
C TYR A 119 6.93 -5.71 22.44
N ASP A 120 8.13 -5.46 21.91
CA ASP A 120 8.82 -4.19 21.99
C ASP A 120 9.00 -3.64 20.56
N LYS A 121 9.55 -2.42 20.42
CA LYS A 121 9.76 -1.83 19.10
C LYS A 121 10.61 -2.74 18.20
N ARG A 122 11.66 -3.37 18.74
CA ARG A 122 12.58 -4.22 17.96
C ARG A 122 11.88 -5.50 17.50
N SER A 123 11.09 -6.15 18.36
CA SER A 123 10.35 -7.35 17.99
C SER A 123 9.18 -7.06 17.05
N LEU A 124 8.53 -5.89 17.14
CA LEU A 124 7.56 -5.45 16.12
C LEU A 124 8.23 -5.31 14.74
N LYS A 125 9.42 -4.67 14.68
CA LYS A 125 10.17 -4.58 13.42
C LYS A 125 10.48 -5.96 12.84
N ALA A 126 10.87 -6.90 13.70
CA ALA A 126 11.17 -8.28 13.30
C ALA A 126 9.91 -9.01 12.81
N ALA A 127 8.78 -8.87 13.50
CA ALA A 127 7.51 -9.46 13.08
C ALA A 127 7.07 -8.96 11.69
N ILE A 128 7.16 -7.65 11.44
CA ILE A 128 6.70 -7.06 10.18
C ILE A 128 7.62 -7.41 9.00
N ARG A 129 8.95 -7.40 9.21
CA ARG A 129 9.94 -7.67 8.13
C ARG A 129 10.23 -9.15 7.91
N GLN A 130 10.28 -9.91 8.99
CA GLN A 130 10.80 -11.29 8.99
C GLN A 130 9.70 -12.29 9.35
N GLY A 131 8.65 -11.83 10.04
CA GLY A 131 7.64 -12.71 10.59
C GLY A 131 8.07 -13.42 11.84
N LEU A 132 8.97 -12.82 12.61
CA LEU A 132 9.51 -13.42 13.82
C LEU A 132 8.84 -12.81 15.04
N GLU A 133 8.16 -13.64 15.82
CA GLU A 133 7.58 -13.26 17.10
C GLU A 133 8.66 -13.10 18.19
N PRO A 134 8.38 -12.41 19.31
CA PRO A 134 9.36 -12.21 20.38
C PRO A 134 9.86 -13.54 20.98
N GLY A 135 9.01 -14.58 20.98
CA GLY A 135 9.36 -15.94 21.42
C GLY A 135 10.19 -16.74 20.41
N GLY A 136 10.45 -16.21 19.22
CA GLY A 136 11.20 -16.89 18.15
C GLY A 136 10.34 -17.73 17.19
N GLU A 137 9.04 -17.81 17.45
CA GLU A 137 8.08 -18.47 16.56
C GLU A 137 7.90 -17.68 15.25
N ILE A 138 7.56 -18.40 14.18
CA ILE A 138 7.32 -17.80 12.86
C ILE A 138 5.83 -17.53 12.69
N LEU A 139 5.50 -16.27 12.42
CA LEU A 139 4.14 -15.84 12.09
C LEU A 139 3.59 -16.59 10.88
N ASN A 140 2.27 -16.78 10.86
CA ASN A 140 1.56 -17.37 9.73
C ASN A 140 1.98 -16.69 8.40
N THR A 141 2.21 -17.49 7.36
CA THR A 141 2.64 -17.01 6.04
C THR A 141 1.59 -16.18 5.31
N ALA A 142 0.33 -16.23 5.77
CA ALA A 142 -0.74 -15.33 5.35
C ALA A 142 -0.46 -13.86 5.70
N MET A 143 0.33 -13.59 6.75
CA MET A 143 0.83 -12.24 7.02
C MET A 143 2.07 -11.99 6.14
N PRO A 144 2.00 -11.04 5.18
CA PRO A 144 3.12 -10.78 4.29
C PRO A 144 4.32 -10.17 5.02
N ARG A 145 5.52 -10.36 4.45
CA ARG A 145 6.79 -9.81 4.95
C ARG A 145 7.12 -8.53 4.22
N TRP A 146 7.06 -7.40 4.93
CA TRP A 146 7.13 -6.08 4.32
C TRP A 146 8.57 -5.59 4.12
N GLN A 147 8.87 -5.11 2.92
CA GLN A 147 10.14 -4.46 2.55
C GLN A 147 10.02 -2.96 2.79
N ILE A 148 9.79 -2.60 4.05
CA ILE A 148 9.57 -1.23 4.50
C ILE A 148 10.90 -0.58 4.94
N SER A 149 11.09 0.70 4.63
CA SER A 149 12.25 1.48 5.07
C SER A 149 12.29 1.59 6.60
N ASP A 150 13.45 1.94 7.19
CA ASP A 150 13.53 2.12 8.65
C ASP A 150 12.69 3.28 9.16
N GLU A 151 12.63 4.38 8.40
CA GLU A 151 11.83 5.56 8.72
C GLU A 151 10.32 5.24 8.69
N ASP A 152 9.84 4.67 7.58
CA ASP A 152 8.43 4.25 7.45
C ASP A 152 8.04 3.21 8.50
N MET A 153 8.97 2.32 8.86
CA MET A 153 8.75 1.33 9.91
C MET A 153 8.60 1.97 11.29
N ASP A 154 9.43 2.97 11.62
CA ASP A 154 9.34 3.68 12.89
C ASP A 154 8.05 4.50 12.99
N ASP A 155 7.60 5.10 11.89
CA ASP A 155 6.31 5.77 11.81
C ASP A 155 5.15 4.80 12.00
N LEU A 156 5.16 3.65 11.31
CA LEU A 156 4.15 2.61 11.44
C LEU A 156 4.09 2.08 12.88
N ILE A 157 5.23 1.76 13.49
CA ILE A 157 5.27 1.28 14.87
C ILE A 157 4.73 2.34 15.83
N SER A 158 5.08 3.61 15.61
CA SER A 158 4.58 4.72 16.44
C SER A 158 3.06 4.82 16.38
N PHE A 159 2.44 4.58 15.22
CA PHE A 159 1.00 4.47 15.08
C PHE A 159 0.42 3.22 15.78
N LEU A 160 1.04 2.06 15.63
CA LEU A 160 0.53 0.81 16.24
C LEU A 160 0.52 0.84 17.77
N ILE A 161 1.51 1.50 18.38
CA ILE A 161 1.61 1.61 19.84
C ILE A 161 0.93 2.85 20.42
N SER A 162 0.29 3.67 19.57
CA SER A 162 -0.61 4.72 20.04
C SER A 162 -1.95 4.11 20.43
N ASP A 163 -2.65 4.76 21.34
CA ASP A 163 -4.00 4.34 21.73
C ASP A 163 -4.91 4.30 20.49
N SER A 164 -5.78 3.27 20.44
CA SER A 164 -6.85 3.19 19.46
C SER A 164 -8.00 4.08 19.90
N HIS A 165 -8.39 5.01 19.02
CA HIS A 165 -9.58 5.83 19.17
C HIS A 165 -10.86 4.99 19.11
#